data_AF-E5D239-F1
#
_entry.id   AF-E5D239-F1
#
_cell.length_a   1.000
_cell.length_b   1.000
_cell.length_c   1.000
_cell.angle_alpha   90.00
_cell.angle_beta   90.00
_cell.angle_gamma   90.00
#
_symmetry.space_group_name_H-M   'P 1'
#
loop_
_entity.id
_entity.type
_entity.pdbx_description
1 polymer ?
#
loop_
_entity_poly.entity_id
_entity_poly.type
_entity_poly.pdbx_seq_one_letter_code
_entity_poly.pdbx_strand_id
1 'polypeptide(L)' 'EKSYELPDGQVITIGAERFRCPEVLFQPSLIGMEAAGIHETTYNSIMKCDVDIRKDLYGNIVLSGGTTMFPGIADRM' A
#
# COMPACT_ATOMS: atom_id res chain seq x y z
N GLU A 1 -8.66 11.06 -13.74
CA GLU A 1 -8.25 12.38 -13.21
C GLU A 1 -9.30 12.87 -12.21
N LYS A 2 -8.94 13.78 -11.29
CA LYS A 2 -9.86 14.47 -10.39
C LYS A 2 -9.38 15.91 -10.18
N SER A 3 -10.31 16.86 -10.16
CA SER A 3 -10.00 18.25 -9.79
C SER A 3 -9.98 18.39 -8.27
N TYR A 4 -9.08 19.24 -7.77
CA TYR A 4 -8.95 19.60 -6.36
C TYR A 4 -8.77 21.11 -6.24
N GLU A 5 -9.55 21.75 -5.37
CA GLU A 5 -9.46 23.18 -5.09
C GLU A 5 -8.54 23.41 -3.88
N LEU A 6 -7.51 24.22 -4.10
CA LEU A 6 -6.56 24.64 -3.08
C LEU A 6 -7.18 25.72 -2.16
N PRO A 7 -6.65 25.94 -0.94
CA PRO A 7 -7.21 26.93 0.00
C PRO A 7 -7.23 28.38 -0.51
N ASP A 8 -6.45 28.72 -1.54
CA ASP A 8 -6.42 30.02 -2.21
C ASP A 8 -7.45 30.14 -3.36
N GLY A 9 -8.25 29.09 -3.59
CA GLY A 9 -9.26 29.00 -4.65
C GLY A 9 -8.73 28.48 -5.98
N GLN A 10 -7.43 28.18 -6.10
CA GLN A 10 -6.88 27.61 -7.33
C GLN A 10 -7.32 26.15 -7.50
N VAL A 11 -7.89 25.81 -8.66
CA VAL A 11 -8.25 24.42 -8.99
C VAL A 11 -7.13 23.76 -9.78
N ILE A 12 -6.62 22.63 -9.28
CA ILE A 12 -5.63 21.78 -9.95
C ILE A 12 -6.24 20.44 -10.36
N THR A 13 -5.70 19.82 -11.42
CA THR A 13 -6.10 18.49 -11.86
C THR A 13 -5.06 17.47 -11.41
N ILE A 14 -5.50 16.46 -10.65
CA ILE A 14 -4.67 15.34 -10.21
C ILE A 14 -5.00 14.12 -11.07
N GLY A 15 -4.00 13.62 -11.79
CA GLY A 15 -4.10 12.49 -12.72
C GLY A 15 -3.59 11.20 -12.11
N ALA A 16 -2.47 10.72 -12.65
CA ALA A 16 -1.87 9.44 -12.31
C ALA A 16 -1.23 9.42 -10.92
N GLU A 17 -0.91 10.58 -10.36
CA GLU A 17 -0.32 10.74 -9.03
C GLU A 17 -1.17 10.05 -7.96
N ARG A 18 -2.50 10.01 -8.15
CA ARG A 18 -3.46 9.36 -7.26
C ARG A 18 -3.17 7.88 -6.99
N PHE A 19 -2.55 7.17 -7.93
CA PHE A 19 -2.16 5.77 -7.77
C PHE A 19 -0.64 5.59 -7.75
N ARG A 20 0.14 6.48 -8.35
CA ARG A 20 1.61 6.43 -8.26
C ARG A 20 2.12 6.69 -6.84
N CYS A 21 1.47 7.58 -6.09
CA CYS A 21 1.85 7.85 -4.70
C CYS A 21 1.71 6.61 -3.80
N PRO A 22 0.57 5.91 -3.73
CA PRO A 22 0.45 4.70 -2.92
C PRO A 22 1.24 3.50 -3.46
N GLU A 23 1.64 3.48 -4.74
CA GLU A 23 2.49 2.41 -5.29
C GLU A 23 3.86 2.33 -4.58
N VAL A 24 4.33 3.42 -3.96
CA VAL A 24 5.56 3.42 -3.15
C VAL A 24 5.49 2.41 -1.99
N LEU A 25 4.29 2.07 -1.49
CA LEU A 25 4.12 1.02 -0.47
C LEU A 25 4.46 -0.38 -1.00
N PHE A 26 4.29 -0.61 -2.30
CA PHE A 26 4.60 -1.87 -2.96
C PHE A 26 5.98 -1.84 -3.63
N GLN A 27 6.42 -0.66 -4.08
CA GLN A 27 7.70 -0.44 -4.74
C GLN A 27 8.45 0.75 -4.11
N PRO A 28 9.09 0.58 -2.94
CA PRO A 28 9.81 1.66 -2.25
C PRO A 28 10.98 2.26 -3.05
N SER A 29 11.52 1.51 -4.03
CA SER A 29 12.58 1.98 -4.91
C SER A 29 12.19 3.19 -5.76
N LEU A 30 10.90 3.47 -5.95
CA LEU A 30 10.41 4.67 -6.63
C LEU A 30 10.84 5.98 -5.95
N ILE A 31 11.17 5.93 -4.65
CA ILE A 31 11.71 7.07 -3.88
C ILE A 31 13.18 6.86 -3.48
N GLY A 32 13.87 5.89 -4.10
CA GLY A 32 15.26 5.55 -3.78
C GLY A 32 15.43 4.82 -2.44
N MET A 33 14.36 4.27 -1.87
CA MET A 33 14.43 3.51 -0.63
C MET A 33 14.68 2.03 -0.93
N GLU A 34 15.77 1.49 -0.37
CA GLU A 34 16.09 0.06 -0.43
C GLU A 34 15.30 -0.71 0.64
N ALA A 35 14.01 -0.87 0.41
CA ALA A 35 13.12 -1.65 1.27
C ALA A 35 12.19 -2.53 0.43
N ALA A 36 11.77 -3.65 1.00
CA ALA A 36 10.74 -4.50 0.41
C ALA A 36 9.36 -3.82 0.53
N GLY A 37 8.50 -4.04 -0.46
CA GLY A 37 7.11 -3.59 -0.40
C GLY A 37 6.33 -4.28 0.73
N ILE A 38 5.15 -3.76 1.05
CA ILE A 38 4.32 -4.31 2.14
C ILE A 38 3.90 -5.76 1.87
N HIS A 39 3.55 -6.11 0.63
CA HIS A 39 3.22 -7.48 0.21
C HIS A 39 4.37 -8.47 0.44
N GLU A 40 5.59 -8.12 0.00
CA GLU A 40 6.80 -8.93 0.25
C GLU A 40 7.14 -9.01 1.73
N THR A 41 7.01 -7.90 2.46
CA THR A 41 7.28 -7.85 3.90
C THR A 41 6.32 -8.74 4.68
N THR A 42 5.02 -8.73 4.33
CA THR A 42 4.02 -9.62 4.92
C THR A 42 4.33 -11.09 4.60
N TYR A 43 4.63 -11.41 3.34
CA TYR A 43 5.04 -12.76 2.94
C TYR A 43 6.27 -13.23 3.74
N ASN A 44 7.33 -12.40 3.78
CA ASN A 44 8.57 -12.71 4.49
C ASN A 44 8.35 -12.88 5.99
N SER A 45 7.43 -12.12 6.58
CA SER A 45 7.05 -12.26 7.99
C SER A 45 6.39 -13.62 8.25
N ILE A 46 5.43 -14.03 7.41
CA ILE A 46 4.76 -15.33 7.54
C ILE A 46 5.75 -16.47 7.28
N MET A 47 6.68 -16.31 6.34
CA MET A 47 7.72 -17.33 6.07
C MET A 47 8.73 -17.52 7.20
N LYS A 48 8.83 -16.56 8.13
CA LYS A 48 9.63 -16.69 9.35
C LYS A 48 8.88 -17.42 10.48
N CYS A 49 7.56 -17.59 10.36
CA CYS A 49 6.76 -18.35 11.30
C CYS A 49 6.86 -19.86 11.06
N ASP A 50 6.47 -20.65 12.07
CA ASP A 50 6.34 -22.10 11.97
C ASP A 50 5.41 -22.48 10.80
N VAL A 51 5.77 -23.53 10.07
CA VAL A 51 5.02 -24.03 8.91
C VAL A 51 3.58 -24.38 9.27
N ASP A 52 3.35 -24.88 10.49
CA ASP A 52 2.04 -25.34 10.94
C ASP A 52 1.03 -24.20 11.06
N ILE A 53 1.48 -22.97 11.33
CA ILE A 53 0.59 -21.81 11.52
C ILE A 53 0.45 -20.92 10.28
N ARG A 54 1.27 -21.12 9.24
CA ARG A 54 1.27 -20.21 8.07
C ARG A 54 -0.07 -20.15 7.36
N LYS A 55 -0.75 -21.29 7.23
CA LYS A 55 -2.06 -21.37 6.60
C LYS A 55 -3.08 -20.51 7.32
N ASP A 56 -3.08 -20.56 8.65
CA ASP A 56 -3.98 -19.76 9.48
C ASP A 56 -3.63 -18.28 9.39
N LEU A 57 -2.34 -17.93 9.36
CA LEU A 57 -1.91 -16.54 9.16
C LEU A 57 -2.35 -15.97 7.80
N TYR A 58 -2.23 -16.74 6.71
CA TYR A 58 -2.72 -16.33 5.39
C TYR A 58 -4.25 -16.20 5.33
N GLY A 59 -4.97 -17.06 6.05
CA GLY A 59 -6.44 -17.01 6.12
C GLY A 59 -6.99 -15.84 6.93
N ASN A 60 -6.16 -15.16 7.72
CA ASN A 60 -6.59 -14.16 8.71
C ASN A 60 -5.77 -12.85 8.65
N ILE A 61 -5.41 -12.39 7.44
CA ILE A 61 -4.74 -11.09 7.27
C ILE A 61 -5.74 -9.97 7.57
N VAL A 62 -5.38 -9.07 8.49
CA VAL A 62 -6.18 -7.89 8.86
C VAL A 62 -5.45 -6.63 8.47
N LEU A 63 -6.08 -5.78 7.67
CA LEU A 63 -5.59 -4.44 7.33
C LEU A 63 -6.12 -3.43 8.34
N SER A 64 -5.23 -2.62 8.91
CA SER A 64 -5.59 -1.59 9.89
C SER A 64 -4.71 -0.35 9.78
N GLY A 65 -5.25 0.80 10.21
CA GLY A 65 -4.59 2.11 10.15
C GLY A 65 -5.04 2.98 8.97
N GLY A 66 -4.77 4.30 9.04
CA GLY A 66 -5.23 5.24 8.02
C GLY A 66 -4.66 4.97 6.63
N THR A 67 -3.42 4.51 6.55
CA THR A 67 -2.73 4.20 5.28
C THR A 67 -3.37 3.01 4.54
N THR A 68 -4.09 2.12 5.21
CA THR A 68 -4.81 1.00 4.56
C THR A 68 -6.16 1.40 3.98
N MET A 69 -6.51 2.69 4.00
CA MET A 69 -7.76 3.21 3.43
C MET A 69 -7.65 3.62 1.96
N PHE A 70 -6.49 3.40 1.32
CA PHE A 70 -6.36 3.64 -0.12
C PHE A 70 -7.32 2.71 -0.90
N PRO A 71 -8.14 3.24 -1.82
CA PRO A 71 -9.03 2.41 -2.62
C PRO A 71 -8.26 1.33 -3.40
N GLY A 72 -8.70 0.08 -3.31
CA GLY A 72 -8.07 -1.07 -3.98
C GLY A 72 -6.84 -1.64 -3.28
N ILE A 73 -6.42 -1.13 -2.11
CA ILE A 73 -5.26 -1.67 -1.40
C ILE A 73 -5.51 -3.09 -0.88
N ALA A 74 -6.73 -3.40 -0.47
CA ALA A 74 -7.11 -4.73 0.00
C ALA A 74 -7.09 -5.76 -1.14
N ASP A 75 -7.53 -5.38 -2.33
CA ASP A 75 -7.52 -6.27 -3.51
C ASP A 75 -6.10 -6.49 -4.06
N ARG A 76 -5.17 -5.56 -3.80
CA ARG A 76 -3.77 -5.63 -4.25
C ARG A 76 -2.88 -6.44 -3.30
N MET A 77 -3.27 -6.56 -2.03
CA MET A 77 -2.59 -7.34 -0.99
C MET A 77 -2.88 -8.84 -1.14
#